data_AF-A0A929RRI2-F1
#
_entry.id   AF-A0A929RRI2-F1
#
_cell.length_a   1.000
_cell.length_b   1.000
_cell.length_c   1.000
_cell.angle_alpha   90.00
_cell.angle_beta   90.00
_cell.angle_gamma   90.00
#
_symmetry.space_group_name_H-M   'P 1'
#
loop_
_entity.id
_entity.type
_entity.pdbx_description
1 polymer ?
#
loop_
_entity_poly.entity_id
_entity_poly.type
_entity_poly.pdbx_seq_one_letter_code
_entity_poly.pdbx_strand_id
1 'polypeptide(L)' 'MNDDKKIQQQIRALLALAQDEGASASEREVATKRASVLMARHAITSLDVEAAERERIEERELVLRGARAVLAGA' A
#
# COMPACT_ATOMS: atom_id res chain seq x y z
N MET A 1 11.65 -16.20 6.57
CA MET A 1 10.55 -16.12 7.57
C MET A 1 10.79 -15.12 8.71
N ASN A 2 12.00 -15.03 9.30
CA ASN A 2 12.23 -14.09 10.42
C ASN A 2 12.44 -12.63 9.95
N ASP A 3 12.98 -12.44 8.74
CA ASP A 3 13.28 -11.11 8.21
C ASP A 3 12.04 -10.38 7.69
N ASP A 4 11.05 -11.10 7.12
CA ASP A 4 9.77 -10.50 6.72
C ASP A 4 9.02 -9.91 7.92
N LYS A 5 9.02 -10.62 9.05
CA LYS A 5 8.39 -10.12 10.29
C LYS A 5 9.07 -8.84 10.78
N LYS A 6 10.40 -8.76 10.68
CA LYS A 6 11.16 -7.56 11.04
C LYS A 6 10.86 -6.39 10.10
N ILE A 7 10.79 -6.65 8.79
CA ILE A 7 10.44 -5.63 7.78
C ILE A 7 9.02 -5.11 8.02
N GLN A 8 8.05 -6.01 8.25
CA GLN A 8 6.67 -5.63 8.56
C GLN A 8 6.56 -4.82 9.86
N GLN A 9 7.30 -5.19 10.91
CA GLN A 9 7.36 -4.42 12.15
C GLN A 9 7.96 -3.03 11.92
N GLN A 10 9.01 -2.93 11.11
CA GLN A 10 9.63 -1.65 10.78
C GLN A 10 8.70 -0.75 9.96
N ILE A 11 7.99 -1.31 8.98
CA ILE A 11 6.96 -0.60 8.20
C ILE A 11 5.88 -0.07 9.14
N ARG A 12 5.36 -0.89 10.05
CA ARG A 12 4.34 -0.48 11.03
C ARG A 12 4.82 0.65 11.94
N ALA A 13 6.07 0.58 12.42
CA ALA A 13 6.65 1.62 13.26
C ALA A 13 6.78 2.96 12.51
N LEU A 14 7.19 2.93 11.24
CA LEU A 14 7.28 4.13 10.41
C LEU A 14 5.90 4.72 10.09
N LEU A 15 4.90 3.88 9.84
CA LEU A 15 3.51 4.34 9.63
C LEU A 15 2.92 4.96 10.90
N ALA A 16 3.23 4.40 12.07
CA ALA A 16 2.83 4.98 13.35
C ALA A 16 3.47 6.36 13.56
N LEU A 17 4.77 6.50 13.31
CA LEU A 17 5.46 7.79 13.37
C LEU A 17 4.92 8.80 12.35
N ALA A 18 4.55 8.35 11.15
CA ALA A 18 3.94 9.20 10.13
C ALA A 18 2.58 9.78 10.54
N GLN A 19 1.86 9.13 11.47
CA GLN A 19 0.58 9.56 11.99
C GLN A 19 0.68 10.23 13.38
N ASP A 20 1.88 10.33 13.94
CA ASP A 20 2.10 10.90 15.27
C ASP A 20 1.98 12.43 15.22
N GLU A 21 0.88 12.95 15.77
CA GLU A 21 0.65 14.40 15.89
C GLU A 21 1.68 15.10 16.77
N GLY A 22 2.34 14.37 17.68
CA GLY A 22 3.42 14.87 18.53
C GLY A 22 4.77 14.98 17.83
N ALA A 23 4.94 14.33 16.67
CA ALA A 23 6.14 14.44 15.86
C ALA A 23 6.13 15.72 15.01
N SER A 24 7.31 16.21 14.61
CA SER A 24 7.40 17.33 13.67
C SER A 24 6.89 16.94 12.27
N ALA A 25 6.44 17.94 11.49
CA ALA A 25 6.01 17.70 10.12
C ALA A 25 7.08 17.02 9.25
N SER A 26 8.34 17.43 9.41
CA SER A 26 9.48 16.84 8.70
C SER A 26 9.71 15.38 9.09
N GLU A 27 9.56 15.03 10.37
CA GLU A 27 9.69 13.64 10.83
C GLU A 27 8.58 12.76 10.25
N ARG A 28 7.34 13.25 10.26
CA ARG A 28 6.21 12.55 9.65
C ARG A 28 6.40 12.34 8.14
N GLU A 29 6.91 13.35 7.43
CA GLU A 29 7.18 13.26 6.00
C GLU A 29 8.28 12.23 5.69
N VAL A 30 9.40 12.27 6.43
CA VAL A 30 10.48 11.30 6.30
C VAL A 30 10.00 9.89 6.61
N ALA A 31 9.19 9.72 7.66
CA ALA A 31 8.61 8.43 8.05
C ALA A 31 7.70 7.88 6.95
N THR A 32 6.82 8.72 6.38
CA THR A 32 5.96 8.38 5.25
C THR A 32 6.78 7.90 4.06
N LYS A 33 7.79 8.68 3.65
CA LYS A 33 8.63 8.34 2.49
C LYS A 33 9.37 7.02 2.68
N ARG A 34 9.92 6.79 3.88
CA ARG A 34 10.61 5.53 4.22
C ARG A 34 9.67 4.33 4.26
N ALA A 35 8.48 4.49 4.85
CA ALA A 35 7.46 3.45 4.88
C ALA A 35 7.06 3.03 3.45
N SER A 36 6.76 4.00 2.58
CA SER A 36 6.37 3.75 1.18
C SER A 36 7.43 2.97 0.40
N VAL A 37 8.71 3.37 0.53
CA VAL A 37 9.81 2.67 -0.15
C VAL A 37 9.98 1.24 0.38
N LEU A 38 9.91 1.03 1.70
CA LEU A 38 10.03 -0.30 2.29
C LEU A 38 8.86 -1.20 1.91
N MET A 39 7.63 -0.67 1.91
CA MET A 39 6.43 -1.40 1.48
C MET A 39 6.54 -1.85 0.03
N ALA A 40 6.92 -0.94 -0.87
CA ALA A 40 7.08 -1.27 -2.30
C ALA A 40 8.16 -2.35 -2.52
N ARG A 41 9.33 -2.18 -1.88
CA ARG A 41 10.42 -3.16 -1.97
C ARG A 41 10.00 -4.52 -1.41
N HIS A 42 9.34 -4.54 -0.25
CA HIS A 42 8.87 -5.78 0.35
C HIS A 42 7.84 -6.48 -0.52
N ALA A 43 6.84 -5.74 -1.02
CA ALA A 43 5.81 -6.28 -1.91
C ALA A 43 6.41 -6.92 -3.16
N ILE A 44 7.37 -6.24 -3.83
CA ILE A 44 8.07 -6.81 -4.99
C ILE A 44 8.78 -8.12 -4.65
N THR A 45 9.46 -8.18 -3.51
CA THR A 45 10.21 -9.38 -3.10
C THR A 45 9.33 -10.50 -2.55
N SER A 46 8.10 -10.19 -2.11
CA SER A 46 7.15 -11.15 -1.56
C SER A 46 6.09 -11.60 -2.56
N LEU A 47 6.07 -11.03 -3.77
CA LEU A 47 5.20 -11.48 -4.85
C LEU A 47 5.63 -12.87 -5.29
N ASP A 48 4.71 -13.83 -5.14
CA ASP A 48 4.83 -15.14 -5.76
C ASP A 48 4.46 -15.00 -7.24
N VAL A 49 5.48 -15.10 -8.11
CA VAL A 49 5.34 -14.94 -9.56
C VAL A 49 4.38 -15.99 -10.14
N GLU A 50 4.36 -17.20 -9.58
CA GLU A 50 3.50 -18.30 -10.03
C GLU A 50 2.03 -18.08 -9.63
N ALA A 51 1.79 -17.44 -8.48
CA ALA A 51 0.45 -17.03 -8.07
C ALA A 51 -0.06 -15.87 -8.94
N ALA A 52 0.82 -14.94 -9.30
CA ALA A 52 0.49 -13.81 -10.17
C ALA A 52 0.08 -14.23 -11.59
N GLU A 53 0.70 -15.28 -12.16
CA GLU A 53 0.27 -15.84 -13.46
C GLU A 53 -1.11 -16.51 -13.42
N ARG A 54 -1.56 -16.95 -12.23
CA ARG A 54 -2.86 -17.62 -12.04
C ARG A 54 -4.00 -16.65 -11.72
N GLU A 55 -3.70 -15.42 -11.32
CA GLU A 55 -4.72 -14.38 -11.19
C GLU A 55 -5.24 -14.01 -12.58
N ARG A 56 -6.44 -14.51 -12.91
CA ARG A 56 -7.15 -14.06 -14.10
C ARG A 56 -7.45 -12.58 -13.92
N ILE A 57 -6.72 -11.75 -14.66
CA ILE A 57 -7.04 -10.33 -14.80
C ILE A 57 -8.37 -10.25 -15.54
N GLU A 58 -9.47 -10.06 -14.80
CA GLU A 58 -10.76 -9.71 -15.40
C GLU A 58 -10.70 -8.26 -15.88
N GLU A 59 -10.39 -8.05 -17.15
CA GLU A 59 -10.57 -6.75 -17.79
C GLU A 59 -12.07 -6.43 -17.86
N ARG A 60 -12.51 -5.47 -17.04
CA ARG A 60 -13.86 -4.89 -17.14
C ARG A 60 -13.77 -3.56 -17.85
N GLU A 61 -14.36 -3.50 -19.04
CA GLU A 61 -14.48 -2.27 -19.82
C GLU A 61 -15.50 -1.34 -19.15
N LEU A 62 -15.01 -0.28 -18.49
CA LEU A 62 -15.86 0.77 -17.92
C LEU A 62 -16.03 1.90 -18.95
N VAL A 63 -17.13 1.86 -19.70
CA VAL A 63 -17.49 2.97 -20.60
C VAL A 63 -18.11 4.11 -19.77
N LEU A 64 -17.27 5.07 -19.37
CA LEU A 64 -17.73 6.32 -18.73
C LEU A 64 -18.31 7.27 -19.80
N ARG A 65 -19.59 7.10 -20.13
CA ARG A 65 -20.35 8.18 -20.78
C ARG A 65 -20.76 9.18 -19.71
N GLY A 66 -20.27 10.42 -19.84
CA GLY A 66 -20.50 11.48 -18.87
C GLY A 66 -21.98 11.67 -18.54
N ALA A 67 -22.38 11.18 -17.37
CA ALA A 67 -23.50 11.69 -16.57
C ALA A 67 -23.39 11.12 -15.14
N ARG A 68 -23.65 12.01 -14.18
CA ARG A 68 -23.52 11.85 -12.73
C ARG A 68 -24.23 10.61 -12.19
N ALA A 69 -23.47 9.68 -11.59
CA ALA A 69 -24.03 8.60 -10.79
C ALA A 69 -23.81 8.90 -9.30
N VAL A 70 -24.90 9.11 -8.55
CA VAL A 70 -24.92 9.00 -7.09
C VAL A 70 -24.88 7.51 -6.77
N LEU A 71 -23.83 7.05 -6.10
CA LEU A 71 -23.79 5.71 -5.53
C LEU A 71 -24.64 5.70 -4.25
N ALA A 72 -25.88 5.22 -4.35
CA ALA A 72 -26.62 4.68 -3.22
C ALA A 72 -26.28 3.19 -3.13
N GLY A 73 -25.78 2.76 -1.97
CA GLY A 73 -25.27 1.41 -1.75
C GLY A 73 -26.33 0.32 -1.62
N ALA A 74 -25.87 -0.91 -1.77
CA ALA A 74 -26.38 -2.12 -1.14
C ALA A 74 -25.23 -3.11 -1.02
#